data_AF-A0A945UB66-F1
#
_entry.id   AF-A0A945UB66-F1
#
_cell.length_a   1.000
_cell.length_b   1.000
_cell.length_c   1.000
_cell.angle_alpha   90.00
_cell.angle_beta   90.00
_cell.angle_gamma   90.00
#
_symmetry.space_group_name_H-M   'P 1'
#
loop_
_entity.id
_entity.type
_entity.pdbx_description
1 polymer ?
#
loop_
_entity_poly.entity_id
_entity_poly.type
_entity_poly.pdbx_seq_one_letter_code
_entity_poly.pdbx_strand_id
1 'polypeptide(L)' 'DLIIPLEGMMDFQEERNRVEKELKKIEKDLIFLTKKLSNPKFVEKAPAEVIEKDEGRKTTLSEKQAKLEIHLKTIEQAIQ' A
#
# COMPACT_ATOMS: atom_id res chain seq x y z
N ASP A 1 17.44 -3.36 -4.17
CA ASP A 1 18.54 -2.39 -4.19
C ASP A 1 17.99 -0.99 -4.03
N LEU A 2 18.34 -0.33 -2.93
CA LEU A 2 17.96 1.05 -2.64
C LEU A 2 19.26 1.87 -2.64
N ILE A 3 19.59 2.46 -3.78
CA ILE A 3 20.70 3.41 -3.90
C ILE A 3 20.08 4.80 -3.78
N ILE A 4 20.43 5.55 -2.73
CA ILE A 4 20.07 6.97 -2.61
C ILE A 4 21.37 7.76 -2.46
N PRO A 5 21.88 8.40 -3.52
CA PRO A 5 22.87 9.46 -3.41
C PRO A 5 22.17 10.75 -2.96
N LEU A 6 22.85 11.50 -2.11
CA LEU A 6 22.34 12.62 -1.32
C LEU A 6 22.60 13.97 -2.00
N GLU A 7 21.60 14.72 -2.48
CA GLU A 7 21.71 16.20 -2.61
C GLU A 7 20.36 16.93 -2.39
N GLY A 8 20.10 17.31 -1.13
CA GLY A 8 19.45 18.57 -0.73
C GLY A 8 18.01 18.85 -1.21
N MET A 9 17.02 18.58 -0.35
CA MET A 9 15.58 18.96 -0.46
C MET A 9 14.77 18.41 -1.64
N MET A 10 15.32 18.36 -2.86
CA MET A 10 14.61 17.88 -4.04
C MET A 10 14.33 16.38 -3.97
N ASP A 11 15.28 15.60 -3.44
CA ASP A 11 15.15 14.15 -3.23
C ASP A 11 13.98 13.78 -2.31
N PHE A 12 13.75 14.56 -1.25
CA PHE A 12 12.66 14.25 -0.30
C PHE A 12 11.29 14.53 -0.90
N GLN A 13 11.14 15.58 -1.72
CA GLN A 13 9.90 15.87 -2.45
C GLN A 13 9.62 14.81 -3.51
N GLU A 14 10.65 14.35 -4.23
CA GLU A 14 10.51 13.29 -5.23
C GLU A 14 10.20 11.93 -4.56
N GLU A 15 10.88 11.61 -3.47
CA GLU A 15 10.64 10.40 -2.69
C GLU A 15 9.23 10.40 -2.07
N ARG A 16 8.78 11.54 -1.52
CA ARG A 16 7.38 11.73 -1.07
C ARG A 16 6.41 11.39 -2.20
N ASN A 17 6.62 11.96 -3.39
CA ASN A 17 5.76 11.69 -4.55
C ASN A 17 5.81 10.22 -5.00
N ARG A 18 6.96 9.55 -4.90
CA ARG A 18 7.11 8.12 -5.19
C ARG A 18 6.31 7.27 -4.22
N VAL A 19 6.47 7.53 -2.92
CA VAL A 19 5.77 6.83 -1.83
C VAL A 19 4.26 7.07 -1.91
N GLU A 20 3.80 8.30 -2.15
CA GLU A 20 2.37 8.61 -2.34
C GLU A 20 1.77 7.89 -3.56
N LYS A 21 2.50 7.81 -4.68
CA LYS A 21 2.06 7.06 -5.86
C LYS A 21 1.95 5.57 -5.57
N GLU A 22 2.89 5.02 -4.80
CA GLU A 22 2.85 3.61 -4.40
C GLU A 22 1.69 3.34 -3.43
N LEU A 23 1.48 4.21 -2.43
CA LEU A 23 0.33 4.17 -1.53
C LEU A 23 -0.99 4.18 -2.28
N LYS A 24 -1.16 5.10 -3.24
CA LYS A 24 -2.38 5.16 -4.08
C LYS A 24 -2.63 3.89 -4.89
N LYS A 25 -1.58 3.19 -5.34
CA LYS A 25 -1.74 1.90 -6.03
C LYS A 25 -2.21 0.82 -5.07
N ILE A 26 -1.59 0.74 -3.89
CA ILE A 26 -1.94 -0.24 -2.85
C ILE A 26 -3.36 0.00 -2.34
N GLU A 27 -3.73 1.27 -2.12
CA GLU A 27 -5.07 1.65 -1.69
C GLU A 27 -6.15 1.21 -2.69
N LYS A 28 -5.91 1.40 -4.00
CA LYS A 28 -6.83 0.91 -5.04
C LYS A 28 -6.99 -0.61 -5.01
N ASP A 29 -5.88 -1.34 -4.87
CA ASP A 29 -5.90 -2.81 -4.77
C ASP A 29 -6.66 -3.26 -3.51
N LEU A 30 -6.44 -2.59 -2.37
CA LEU A 30 -7.13 -2.87 -1.11
C LEU A 30 -8.62 -2.57 -1.19
N ILE A 31 -9.03 -1.47 -1.84
CA ILE A 31 -10.45 -1.16 -2.06
C ILE A 31 -11.09 -2.24 -2.93
N PHE A 32 -10.41 -2.68 -3.99
CA PHE A 32 -10.91 -3.73 -4.86
C PHE A 32 -11.08 -5.06 -4.10
N LEU A 33 -10.04 -5.49 -3.39
CA LEU A 33 -10.09 -6.72 -2.58
C LEU A 33 -11.14 -6.63 -1.49
N THR A 34 -11.23 -5.50 -0.78
CA THR A 34 -12.23 -5.30 0.27
C THR A 34 -13.64 -5.35 -0.29
N LYS A 35 -13.92 -4.71 -1.42
CA LYS A 35 -15.24 -4.78 -2.08
C LYS A 35 -15.58 -6.20 -2.54
N LYS A 36 -14.59 -6.93 -3.04
CA LYS A 36 -14.73 -8.31 -3.50
C LYS A 36 -15.06 -9.24 -2.32
N LEU A 37 -14.30 -9.12 -1.23
CA LEU A 37 -14.47 -9.90 0.01
C LEU A 37 -15.71 -9.47 0.82
N SER A 38 -16.17 -8.22 0.70
CA SER A 38 -17.39 -7.76 1.35
C SER A 38 -18.66 -8.19 0.60
N ASN A 39 -18.53 -8.73 -0.61
CA ASN A 39 -19.68 -9.19 -1.39
C ASN A 39 -20.11 -10.59 -0.92
N PRO A 40 -21.27 -10.74 -0.26
CA PRO A 40 -21.70 -12.03 0.28
C PRO A 40 -21.84 -13.10 -0.82
N LYS A 41 -22.28 -12.70 -2.02
CA LYS A 41 -22.40 -13.62 -3.17
C LYS A 41 -21.07 -14.16 -3.65
N PHE A 42 -19.99 -13.40 -3.44
CA PHE A 42 -18.65 -13.85 -3.76
C PHE A 42 -18.15 -14.79 -2.66
N VAL A 43 -18.29 -14.40 -1.39
CA VAL A 43 -17.86 -15.22 -0.24
C VAL A 43 -18.59 -16.57 -0.18
N GLU A 44 -19.88 -16.61 -0.50
CA GLU A 44 -20.67 -17.85 -0.49
C GLU A 44 -20.36 -18.78 -1.68
N LYS A 45 -19.89 -18.23 -2.81
CA LYS A 45 -19.67 -19.01 -4.04
C LYS A 45 -18.20 -19.28 -4.35
N ALA A 46 -17.29 -18.50 -3.81
CA ALA A 46 -15.87 -18.64 -4.05
C ALA A 46 -15.31 -19.82 -3.24
N PRO A 47 -14.35 -20.59 -3.80
CA PRO A 47 -13.63 -21.59 -3.03
C PRO A 47 -12.90 -20.97 -1.84
N ALA A 48 -12.81 -21.68 -0.72
CA ALA A 48 -12.12 -21.22 0.49
C ALA A 48 -10.67 -20.78 0.19
N GLU A 49 -9.96 -21.51 -0.66
CA GLU A 49 -8.59 -21.17 -1.09
C GLU A 49 -8.50 -19.79 -1.77
N VAL A 50 -9.53 -19.40 -2.54
CA VAL A 50 -9.58 -18.09 -3.20
C VAL A 50 -9.83 -16.98 -2.18
N ILE A 51 -10.71 -17.23 -1.20
CA ILE A 51 -11.00 -16.27 -0.13
C ILE A 51 -9.76 -16.08 0.75
N GLU A 52 -9.14 -17.16 1.21
CA GLU A 52 -7.91 -17.12 2.01
C GLU A 52 -6.77 -16.41 1.27
N LYS A 53 -6.62 -16.65 -0.04
CA LYS A 53 -5.62 -15.96 -0.86
C LYS A 53 -5.91 -14.46 -0.98
N ASP A 54 -7.16 -14.08 -1.23
CA ASP A 54 -7.56 -12.68 -1.34
C ASP A 54 -7.45 -11.96 0.02
N GLU A 55 -7.80 -12.63 1.13
CA GLU A 55 -7.60 -12.11 2.49
C GLU A 55 -6.12 -11.98 2.84
N GLY A 56 -5.30 -12.99 2.57
CA GLY A 56 -3.85 -12.93 2.78
C GLY A 56 -3.20 -11.81 1.96
N ARG A 57 -3.66 -11.60 0.72
CA ARG A 57 -3.23 -10.48 -0.11
C ARG A 57 -3.67 -9.14 0.48
N LYS A 58 -4.90 -9.03 0.98
CA LYS A 58 -5.41 -7.83 1.64
C LYS A 58 -4.57 -7.50 2.89
N THR A 59 -4.27 -8.49 3.73
CA THR A 59 -3.42 -8.32 4.92
C THR A 59 -2.01 -7.85 4.54
N THR A 60 -1.37 -8.53 3.58
CA THR A 60 -0.02 -8.17 3.11
C THR A 60 0.03 -6.74 2.55
N LEU A 61 -0.98 -6.36 1.77
CA LEU A 61 -1.08 -5.00 1.20
C LEU A 61 -1.33 -3.96 2.29
N SER A 62 -2.15 -4.27 3.29
CA SER A 62 -2.43 -3.37 4.41
C SER A 62 -1.19 -3.15 5.29
N GLU A 63 -0.42 -4.20 5.57
CA GLU A 63 0.87 -4.07 6.26
C GLU A 63 1.87 -3.23 5.48
N LYS A 64 1.92 -3.45 4.15
CA LYS A 64 2.78 -2.65 3.27
C LYS A 64 2.35 -1.18 3.24
N GLN A 65 1.05 -0.91 3.18
CA GLN A 65 0.49 0.44 3.27
C GLN A 65 0.93 1.11 4.57
N ALA A 66 0.75 0.45 5.72
CA ALA A 66 1.13 1.01 7.02
C ALA A 66 2.63 1.35 7.09
N LYS A 67 3.49 0.48 6.57
CA LYS A 67 4.94 0.75 6.51
C LYS A 67 5.27 1.97 5.63
N LEU A 68 4.61 2.09 4.48
CA LEU A 68 4.80 3.22 3.57
C LEU A 68 4.23 4.52 4.15
N GLU A 69 3.12 4.48 4.88
CA GLU A 69 2.56 5.65 5.58
C GLU A 69 3.50 6.16 6.68
N ILE A 70 4.09 5.23 7.45
CA ILE A 70 5.13 5.59 8.44
C ILE A 70 6.32 6.24 7.74
N HIS A 71 6.80 5.64 6.65
CA HIS A 71 7.91 6.19 5.88
C HIS A 71 7.60 7.57 5.29
N LEU A 72 6.40 7.74 4.71
CA LEU A 72 5.92 9.02 4.19
C LEU A 72 5.93 10.07 5.30
N LYS A 73 5.41 9.73 6.49
CA LYS A 73 5.41 10.65 7.63
C LYS A 73 6.81 11.06 8.06
N THR A 74 7.77 10.13 8.06
CA THR A 74 9.18 10.45 8.33
C THR A 74 9.75 11.41 7.30
N ILE A 75 9.44 11.20 6.01
CA ILE A 75 9.86 12.11 4.93
C ILE A 75 9.21 13.49 5.11
N GLU A 76 7.92 13.55 5.39
CA GLU A 76 7.20 14.81 5.62
C GLU A 76 7.77 15.59 6.82
N GLN A 77 8.16 14.90 7.89
CA GLN A 77 8.86 15.51 9.02
C GLN A 77 10.27 15.99 8.69
N ALA A 78 10.97 15.34 7.75
CA ALA A 78 12.31 15.75 7.30
C ALA A 78 12.29 16.91 6.29
N ILE A 79 11.14 17.16 5.65
CA ILE A 79 10.90 18.30 4.74
C ILE A 79 10.50 19.56 5.52
N GLN A 80 9.96 19.39 6.74
CA GLN A 80 9.46 20.45 7.61
C GLN A 80 10.59 21.24 8.28
#